data_AF-M7YTA3-F1
#
_entry.id   AF-M7YTA3-F1
#
_cell.length_a   1.000
_cell.length_b   1.000
_cell.length_c   1.000
_cell.angle_alpha   90.00
_cell.angle_beta   90.00
_cell.angle_gamma   90.00
#
_symmetry.space_group_name_H-M   'P 1'
#
loop_
_entity.id
_entity.type
_entity.pdbx_description
1 polymer ?
#
loop_
_entity_poly.entity_id
_entity_poly.type
_entity_poly.pdbx_seq_one_letter_code
_entity_poly.pdbx_strand_id
1 'polypeptide(L)'
;MAALWKLPVILVCENNHYGMGTAEWKASKSPAYYKRGDYVPGLKVDGMDFLAVKQACKFAKEHVLENGPIILEMDTYRYHGHSMSDPGSTYRTRDEIAGIRQERDPIERVRKLLLTHDLATVQELKDMEKEIRKEVDTAIAKAKESPMPDTSELFKNVYVNDCGLESFGVDRKVVRTVLP
;
A
#
# COMPACT_ATOMS: atom_id res chain seq x y z
N MET A 1 20.63 11.08 5.89
CA MET A 1 20.78 10.37 7.18
C MET A 1 20.95 8.86 6.99
N ALA A 2 19.98 8.14 6.38
CA ALA A 2 20.06 6.68 6.24
C ALA A 2 21.38 6.18 5.62
N ALA A 3 21.86 6.81 4.55
CA ALA A 3 23.14 6.44 3.93
C ALA A 3 24.36 6.74 4.81
N LEU A 4 24.39 7.93 5.42
CA LEU A 4 25.48 8.36 6.31
C LEU A 4 25.66 7.40 7.51
N TRP A 5 24.55 6.92 8.07
CA TRP A 5 24.56 6.00 9.22
C TRP A 5 24.47 4.52 8.82
N LYS A 6 24.50 4.21 7.52
CA LYS A 6 24.35 2.85 6.98
C LYS A 6 23.15 2.10 7.59
N LEU A 7 22.00 2.76 7.69
CA LEU A 7 20.82 2.16 8.29
C LEU A 7 20.28 1.02 7.41
N PRO A 8 19.79 -0.08 8.00
CA PRO A 8 19.20 -1.19 7.26
C PRO A 8 17.76 -0.85 6.83
N VAL A 9 17.62 0.04 5.84
CA VAL A 9 16.33 0.58 5.38
C VAL A 9 16.13 0.32 3.90
N ILE A 10 14.99 -0.28 3.56
CA ILE A 10 14.52 -0.39 2.18
C ILE A 10 13.49 0.72 1.96
N LEU A 11 13.81 1.66 1.06
CA LEU A 11 12.90 2.74 0.66
C LEU A 11 12.11 2.27 -0.56
N VAL A 12 10.79 2.14 -0.42
CA VAL A 12 9.94 1.68 -1.53
C VAL A 12 9.13 2.85 -2.08
N CYS A 13 9.21 3.06 -3.40
CA CYS A 13 8.36 3.95 -4.15
C CYS A 13 7.36 3.11 -4.95
N GLU A 14 6.09 3.13 -4.56
CA GLU A 14 5.01 2.52 -5.34
C GLU A 14 4.58 3.49 -6.44
N ASN A 15 5.21 3.34 -7.61
CA ASN A 15 4.93 4.19 -8.75
C ASN A 15 3.70 3.66 -9.49
N ASN A 16 2.53 4.22 -9.16
CA ASN A 16 1.28 4.00 -9.89
C ASN A 16 0.99 5.05 -10.97
N HIS A 17 2.01 5.84 -11.34
CA HIS A 17 2.03 6.92 -12.34
C HIS A 17 1.26 8.21 -12.00
N TYR A 18 0.47 8.25 -10.90
CA TYR A 18 -0.37 9.40 -10.56
C TYR A 18 -0.35 9.75 -9.06
N GLY A 19 0.20 10.92 -8.73
CA GLY A 19 0.05 11.55 -7.41
C GLY A 19 -1.28 12.28 -7.30
N MET A 20 -2.28 11.65 -6.68
CA MET A 20 -3.69 12.08 -6.73
C MET A 20 -4.15 12.19 -8.19
N GLY A 21 -4.31 13.40 -8.75
CA GLY A 21 -4.64 13.63 -10.16
C GLY A 21 -3.46 14.11 -11.02
N THR A 22 -2.26 14.22 -10.45
CA THR A 22 -1.07 14.73 -11.16
C THR A 22 -0.23 13.57 -11.67
N ALA A 23 -0.09 13.47 -12.99
CA ALA A 23 0.76 12.47 -13.62
C ALA A 23 2.26 12.69 -13.29
N GLU A 24 3.03 11.61 -13.22
CA GLU A 24 4.44 11.64 -12.82
C GLU A 24 5.31 12.60 -13.64
N TRP A 25 5.09 12.69 -14.96
CA TRP A 25 5.85 13.59 -15.86
C TRP A 25 5.49 15.07 -15.68
N LYS A 26 4.40 15.37 -14.97
CA LYS A 26 4.03 16.74 -14.57
C LYS A 26 4.55 17.09 -13.17
N ALA A 27 4.75 16.10 -12.31
CA ALA A 27 5.17 16.29 -10.93
C ALA A 27 6.70 16.21 -10.73
N SER A 28 7.39 15.42 -11.55
CA SER A 28 8.83 15.17 -11.42
C SER A 28 9.56 15.37 -12.74
N LYS A 29 10.66 16.12 -12.72
CA LYS A 29 11.53 16.31 -13.89
C LYS A 29 12.19 14.99 -14.34
N SER A 30 12.45 14.08 -13.39
CA SER A 30 12.98 12.74 -13.65
C SER A 30 12.03 11.69 -13.06
N PRO A 31 11.36 10.88 -13.90
CA PRO A 31 10.48 9.80 -13.46
C PRO A 31 11.23 8.51 -13.09
N ALA A 32 12.57 8.52 -13.08
CA ALA A 32 13.37 7.39 -12.60
C ALA A 32 13.51 7.46 -11.07
N TYR A 33 12.44 7.12 -10.35
CA TYR A 33 12.37 7.23 -8.89
C TYR A 33 13.42 6.40 -8.17
N TYR A 34 13.76 5.21 -8.68
CA TYR A 34 14.84 4.38 -8.13
C TYR A 34 16.22 5.08 -8.12
N LYS A 35 16.45 6.10 -8.96
CA LYS A 35 17.70 6.88 -9.01
C LYS A 35 17.70 8.11 -8.11
N ARG A 36 16.57 8.44 -7.47
CA ARG A 36 16.43 9.69 -6.70
C ARG A 36 17.20 9.71 -5.39
N GLY A 37 17.72 8.55 -4.99
CA GLY A 37 18.65 8.41 -3.87
C GLY A 37 20.06 8.94 -4.13
N ASP A 38 20.36 9.33 -5.37
CA ASP A 38 21.68 9.80 -5.81
C ASP A 38 22.77 8.74 -5.52
N TYR A 39 23.48 8.87 -4.40
CA TYR A 39 24.48 7.90 -3.94
C TYR A 39 23.87 6.62 -3.33
N VAL A 40 22.57 6.60 -3.02
CA VAL A 40 21.88 5.38 -2.55
C VAL A 40 21.52 4.50 -3.76
N PRO A 41 21.95 3.23 -3.80
CA PRO A 41 21.62 2.34 -4.92
C PRO A 41 20.11 2.13 -5.02
N GLY A 42 19.62 1.88 -6.23
CA GLY A 42 18.22 1.56 -6.44
C GLY A 42 17.94 0.63 -7.61
N LEU A 43 16.80 -0.04 -7.51
CA LEU A 43 16.31 -1.04 -8.47
C LEU A 43 14.89 -0.68 -8.89
N LYS A 44 14.63 -0.67 -10.21
CA LYS A 44 13.26 -0.65 -10.73
C LYS A 44 12.75 -2.07 -10.88
N VAL A 45 11.53 -2.31 -10.41
CA VAL A 45 10.89 -3.63 -10.32
C VAL A 45 9.53 -3.56 -10.99
N ASP A 46 9.18 -4.58 -11.76
CA ASP A 46 7.80 -4.77 -12.24
C ASP A 46 6.90 -5.07 -11.03
N GLY A 47 6.20 -4.05 -10.53
CA GLY A 47 5.29 -4.15 -9.39
C GLY A 47 4.00 -4.93 -9.69
N MET A 48 3.79 -5.34 -10.95
CA MET A 48 2.69 -6.19 -11.38
C MET A 48 3.11 -7.67 -11.54
N ASP A 49 4.38 -8.00 -11.27
CA ASP A 49 4.89 -9.38 -11.22
C ASP A 49 5.23 -9.77 -9.77
N PHE A 50 4.41 -10.64 -9.19
CA PHE A 50 4.61 -11.16 -7.83
C PHE A 50 5.99 -11.79 -7.62
N LEU A 51 6.51 -12.53 -8.60
CA LEU A 51 7.81 -13.19 -8.49
C LEU A 51 8.95 -12.17 -8.57
N ALA A 52 8.84 -11.17 -9.44
CA ALA A 52 9.82 -10.08 -9.52
C ALA A 52 9.89 -9.29 -8.21
N VAL A 53 8.73 -8.92 -7.65
CA VAL A 53 8.64 -8.25 -6.34
C VAL A 53 9.25 -9.10 -5.24
N LYS A 54 8.91 -10.41 -5.18
CA LYS A 54 9.47 -11.33 -4.19
C LYS A 54 11.00 -11.40 -4.27
N GLN A 55 11.57 -11.51 -5.46
CA GLN A 55 13.02 -11.58 -5.62
C GLN A 55 13.70 -10.25 -5.31
N ALA A 56 13.11 -9.13 -5.74
CA ALA A 56 13.64 -7.79 -5.43
C ALA A 56 13.65 -7.52 -3.92
N CYS A 57 12.57 -7.87 -3.21
CA CYS A 57 12.50 -7.73 -1.76
C CYS A 57 13.49 -8.64 -1.04
N LYS A 58 13.70 -9.88 -1.52
CA LYS A 58 14.71 -10.79 -0.97
C LYS A 58 16.12 -10.20 -1.13
N PHE A 59 16.47 -9.77 -2.34
CA PHE A 59 17.74 -9.12 -2.63
C PHE A 59 17.95 -7.86 -1.78
N ALA A 60 16.95 -6.98 -1.72
CA ALA A 60 17.03 -5.75 -0.94
C ALA A 60 17.22 -6.02 0.55
N LYS A 61 16.54 -7.04 1.11
CA LYS A 61 16.72 -7.46 2.50
C LYS A 61 18.15 -7.90 2.77
N GLU A 62 18.72 -8.73 1.90
CA GLU A 62 20.11 -9.19 2.03
C GLU A 62 21.08 -7.99 1.91
N HIS A 63 20.85 -7.10 0.94
CA HIS A 63 21.66 -5.90 0.72
C HIS A 63 21.70 -4.99 1.96
N VAL A 64 20.54 -4.66 2.54
CA VAL A 64 20.49 -3.62 3.59
C VAL A 64 21.13 -4.03 4.90
N LEU A 65 21.26 -5.34 5.15
CA LEU A 65 21.93 -5.86 6.34
C LEU A 65 23.44 -5.65 6.29
N GLU A 66 24.02 -5.56 5.09
CA GLU A 66 25.48 -5.46 4.90
C GLU A 66 25.91 -4.07 4.40
N ASN A 67 25.12 -3.44 3.54
CA ASN A 67 25.56 -2.30 2.71
C ASN A 67 24.87 -0.97 3.04
N GLY A 68 23.87 -0.97 3.93
CA GLY A 68 23.05 0.21 4.22
C GLY A 68 21.84 0.34 3.26
N PRO A 69 21.26 1.52 3.09
CA PRO A 69 19.93 1.63 2.47
C PRO A 69 19.92 1.33 0.96
N ILE A 70 18.75 0.91 0.46
CA ILE A 70 18.48 0.72 -0.97
C ILE A 70 17.09 1.28 -1.32
N ILE A 71 16.91 1.74 -2.57
CA ILE A 71 15.62 2.19 -3.10
C ILE A 71 15.03 1.14 -4.04
N LEU A 72 13.77 0.76 -3.86
CA LEU A 72 12.99 -0.02 -4.81
C LEU A 72 11.89 0.86 -5.42
N GLU A 73 11.86 0.99 -6.75
CA GLU A 73 10.70 1.53 -7.46
C GLU A 73 9.84 0.38 -7.97
N MET A 74 8.63 0.26 -7.45
CA MET A 74 7.63 -0.71 -7.89
C MET A 74 6.76 -0.06 -8.97
N ASP A 75 6.96 -0.45 -10.22
CA ASP A 75 6.14 -0.03 -11.36
C ASP A 75 4.80 -0.79 -11.32
N THR A 76 3.78 -0.15 -10.77
CA THR A 76 2.47 -0.76 -10.48
C THR A 76 1.34 0.12 -10.98
N TYR A 77 0.09 -0.24 -10.70
CA TYR A 77 -1.06 0.55 -11.13
C TYR A 77 -2.24 0.45 -10.17
N ARG A 78 -2.95 1.57 -9.97
CA ARG A 78 -4.21 1.59 -9.22
C ARG A 78 -5.41 1.63 -10.17
N TYR A 79 -6.29 0.65 -10.06
CA TYR A 79 -7.47 0.58 -10.92
C TYR A 79 -8.56 1.61 -10.58
N HIS A 80 -8.73 1.90 -9.29
CA HIS A 80 -9.66 2.93 -8.82
C HIS A 80 -8.99 4.31 -8.80
N GLY A 81 -9.80 5.36 -8.68
CA GLY A 81 -9.35 6.73 -8.45
C GLY A 81 -8.53 6.88 -7.16
N HIS A 82 -8.07 8.10 -6.85
CA HIS A 82 -7.18 8.32 -5.70
C HIS A 82 -7.84 7.94 -4.38
N SER A 83 -9.15 8.19 -4.28
CA SER A 83 -10.00 7.88 -3.14
C SER A 83 -11.43 7.62 -3.62
N MET A 84 -12.34 7.32 -2.70
CA MET A 84 -13.76 7.16 -3.03
C MET A 84 -14.42 8.42 -3.60
N SER A 85 -13.89 9.62 -3.30
CA SER A 85 -14.41 10.89 -3.82
C SER A 85 -13.80 11.28 -5.17
N ASP A 86 -12.78 10.57 -5.64
CA ASP A 86 -12.14 10.80 -6.92
C ASP A 86 -12.50 9.67 -7.91
N PRO A 87 -13.31 9.94 -8.95
CA PRO A 87 -13.63 8.95 -9.97
C PRO A 87 -12.42 8.54 -10.83
N GLY A 88 -11.38 9.37 -10.88
CA GLY A 88 -10.15 9.11 -11.62
C GLY A 88 -10.24 9.19 -13.15
N SER A 89 -11.31 9.76 -13.70
CA SER A 89 -11.56 9.88 -15.15
C SER A 89 -11.16 11.22 -15.76
N THR A 90 -10.73 12.20 -14.96
CA THR A 90 -10.39 13.55 -15.42
C THR A 90 -8.94 13.71 -15.86
N TYR A 91 -8.06 12.80 -15.47
CA TYR A 91 -6.61 12.89 -15.68
C TYR A 91 -6.00 11.64 -16.33
N ARG A 92 -6.82 10.63 -16.67
CA ARG A 92 -6.46 9.40 -17.38
C ARG A 92 -7.69 8.78 -18.04
N THR A 93 -7.47 7.91 -19.02
CA THR A 93 -8.57 7.33 -19.81
C THR A 93 -9.04 6.00 -19.24
N ARG A 94 -10.29 5.61 -19.56
CA ARG A 94 -10.79 4.27 -19.23
C ARG A 94 -10.02 3.18 -20.00
N ASP A 95 -9.58 3.48 -21.22
CA ASP A 95 -8.83 2.56 -22.06
C ASP A 95 -7.46 2.24 -21.48
N GLU A 96 -6.78 3.22 -20.89
CA GLU A 96 -5.52 3.00 -20.15
C GLU A 96 -5.74 2.02 -18.98
N ILE A 97 -6.76 2.25 -18.16
CA ILE A 97 -7.07 1.38 -17.00
C ILE A 97 -7.42 -0.04 -17.47
N ALA A 98 -8.25 -0.16 -18.52
CA ALA A 98 -8.67 -1.43 -19.07
C ALA A 98 -7.49 -2.20 -19.70
N GLY A 99 -6.62 -1.52 -20.46
CA GLY A 99 -5.43 -2.10 -21.07
C GLY A 99 -4.47 -2.65 -20.02
N ILE A 100 -4.15 -1.85 -18.99
CA ILE A 100 -3.28 -2.29 -17.89
C ILE A 100 -3.89 -3.50 -17.17
N ARG A 101 -5.19 -3.50 -16.87
CA ARG A 101 -5.85 -4.64 -16.24
C ARG A 101 -5.83 -5.89 -17.14
N GLN A 102 -6.04 -5.75 -18.44
CA GLN A 102 -6.05 -6.88 -19.35
C GLN A 102 -4.66 -7.51 -19.52
N GLU A 103 -3.62 -6.68 -19.59
CA GLU A 103 -2.27 -7.11 -19.95
C GLU A 103 -1.40 -7.44 -18.73
N ARG A 104 -1.53 -6.67 -17.64
CA ARG A 104 -0.61 -6.70 -16.50
C ARG A 104 -1.25 -7.13 -15.19
N ASP A 105 -2.51 -7.54 -15.13
CA ASP A 105 -3.13 -7.89 -13.84
C ASP A 105 -2.33 -8.98 -13.08
N PRO A 106 -1.90 -8.71 -11.83
CA PRO A 106 -0.97 -9.59 -11.12
C PRO A 106 -1.62 -10.92 -10.73
N ILE A 107 -2.94 -10.94 -10.49
CA ILE A 107 -3.67 -12.16 -10.12
C ILE A 107 -3.83 -13.04 -11.35
N GLU A 108 -4.24 -12.47 -12.48
CA GLU A 108 -4.36 -13.22 -13.74
C GLU A 108 -3.00 -13.73 -14.23
N ARG A 109 -1.91 -12.97 -14.02
CA ARG A 109 -0.54 -13.43 -14.33
C ARG A 109 -0.16 -14.65 -13.49
N VAL A 110 -0.39 -14.62 -12.17
CA VAL A 110 -0.11 -15.75 -11.28
C VAL A 110 -0.99 -16.95 -11.63
N ARG A 111 -2.29 -16.74 -11.86
CA ARG A 111 -3.23 -17.79 -12.30
C ARG A 111 -2.72 -18.50 -13.56
N LYS A 112 -2.32 -17.76 -14.59
CA LYS A 112 -1.76 -18.33 -15.83
C LYS A 112 -0.50 -19.15 -15.55
N LEU A 113 0.40 -18.67 -14.70
CA LEU A 113 1.61 -19.42 -14.33
C LEU A 113 1.29 -20.74 -13.63
N LEU A 114 0.37 -20.72 -12.66
CA LEU A 114 -0.03 -21.93 -11.94
C LEU A 114 -0.64 -22.99 -12.88
N LEU A 115 -1.50 -22.56 -13.79
CA LEU A 115 -2.12 -23.46 -14.78
C LEU A 115 -1.12 -23.96 -15.84
N THR A 116 -0.23 -23.10 -16.32
CA THR A 116 0.77 -23.46 -17.35
C THR A 116 1.80 -24.47 -16.84
N HIS A 117 2.06 -24.46 -15.54
CA HIS A 117 3.01 -25.36 -14.88
C HIS A 117 2.34 -26.52 -14.12
N ASP A 118 1.04 -26.76 -14.34
CA ASP A 118 0.27 -27.83 -13.69
C ASP A 118 0.39 -27.83 -12.14
N LEU A 119 0.57 -26.64 -11.54
CA LEU A 119 0.69 -26.46 -10.09
C LEU A 119 -0.67 -26.36 -9.39
N ALA A 120 -1.72 -26.08 -10.14
CA ALA A 120 -3.10 -26.05 -9.68
C ALA A 120 -4.05 -26.28 -10.85
N THR A 121 -5.25 -26.77 -10.57
CA THR A 121 -6.33 -26.91 -11.54
C THR A 121 -7.24 -25.69 -11.54
N VAL A 122 -7.97 -25.49 -12.65
CA VAL A 122 -8.98 -24.42 -12.75
C VAL A 122 -10.05 -24.55 -11.65
N GLN A 123 -10.39 -25.77 -11.25
CA GLN A 123 -11.39 -26.02 -10.23
C GLN A 123 -10.89 -25.60 -8.83
N GLU A 124 -9.66 -25.97 -8.47
CA GLU A 124 -9.05 -25.57 -7.20
C GLU A 124 -8.95 -24.05 -7.06
N LEU A 125 -8.55 -23.35 -8.12
CA LEU A 125 -8.48 -21.89 -8.11
C LEU A 125 -9.87 -21.24 -7.94
N LYS A 126 -10.90 -21.78 -8.60
CA LYS A 126 -12.28 -21.30 -8.44
C LYS A 126 -12.83 -21.56 -7.05
N ASP A 127 -12.51 -22.68 -6.44
CA ASP A 127 -12.97 -23.00 -5.10
C ASP A 127 -12.28 -22.12 -4.05
N MET A 128 -10.98 -21.85 -4.21
CA MET A 128 -10.24 -20.87 -3.40
C MET A 128 -10.87 -19.46 -3.50
N GLU A 129 -11.27 -19.02 -4.69
CA GLU A 129 -11.96 -17.73 -4.85
C GLU A 129 -13.30 -17.65 -4.12
N LYS A 130 -14.07 -18.74 -4.11
CA LYS A 130 -15.32 -18.81 -3.35
C LYS A 130 -15.07 -18.75 -1.85
N GLU A 131 -14.04 -19.44 -1.37
CA GLU A 131 -13.64 -19.43 0.04
C GLU A 131 -13.23 -18.03 0.49
N ILE A 132 -12.34 -17.36 -0.25
CA ILE A 132 -11.91 -15.99 0.04
C ILE A 132 -13.10 -15.02 -0.01
N ARG A 133 -14.01 -15.17 -0.98
CA ARG A 133 -15.21 -14.32 -1.06
C ARG A 133 -16.09 -14.49 0.17
N LYS A 134 -16.28 -15.72 0.64
CA LYS A 134 -17.04 -16.01 1.87
C LYS A 134 -16.37 -15.41 3.11
N GLU A 135 -15.04 -15.48 3.21
CA GLU A 135 -14.28 -14.86 4.29
C GLU A 135 -14.49 -13.33 4.30
N VAL A 136 -14.35 -12.67 3.15
CA VAL A 136 -14.57 -11.22 3.00
C VAL A 136 -16.02 -10.85 3.35
N ASP A 137 -17.02 -11.59 2.87
CA ASP A 137 -18.44 -11.33 3.17
C ASP A 137 -18.71 -11.45 4.69
N THR A 138 -18.10 -12.44 5.36
CA THR A 138 -18.19 -12.63 6.81
C THR A 138 -17.54 -11.45 7.57
N ALA A 139 -16.37 -11.00 7.11
CA ALA A 139 -15.68 -9.86 7.70
C ALA A 139 -16.50 -8.55 7.54
N ILE A 140 -17.15 -8.35 6.39
CA ILE A 140 -18.03 -7.20 6.14
C ILE A 140 -19.25 -7.23 7.08
N ALA A 141 -19.88 -8.39 7.26
CA ALA A 141 -21.02 -8.53 8.17
C ALA A 141 -20.62 -8.17 9.61
N LYS A 142 -19.51 -8.73 10.10
CA LYS A 142 -18.97 -8.42 11.43
C LYS A 142 -18.62 -6.93 11.58
N ALA A 143 -18.03 -6.31 10.55
CA ALA A 143 -17.69 -4.89 10.58
C ALA A 143 -18.94 -3.99 10.66
N LYS A 144 -20.05 -4.37 10.01
CA LYS A 144 -21.33 -3.63 10.06
C LYS A 144 -22.08 -3.81 11.37
N GLU A 145 -21.96 -4.98 11.99
CA GLU A 145 -22.59 -5.29 13.29
C GLU A 145 -21.78 -4.72 14.47
N SER A 146 -20.52 -4.37 14.25
CA SER A 146 -19.65 -3.83 15.30
C SER A 146 -20.21 -2.50 15.80
N PRO A 147 -20.44 -2.35 17.13
CA PRO A 147 -20.95 -1.11 17.68
C PRO A 147 -19.92 0.01 17.48
N MET A 148 -20.41 1.23 17.39
CA MET A 148 -19.55 2.42 17.47
C MET A 148 -18.80 2.42 18.81
N PRO A 149 -17.55 2.93 18.85
CA PRO A 149 -16.83 3.10 20.10
C PRO A 149 -17.64 3.91 21.11
N ASP A 150 -17.56 3.55 22.39
CA ASP A 150 -18.22 4.31 23.45
C ASP A 150 -17.65 5.73 23.53
N THR A 151 -18.50 6.72 23.78
CA THR A 151 -18.07 8.13 23.88
C THR A 151 -17.02 8.38 24.97
N SER A 152 -16.96 7.54 26.00
CA SER A 152 -15.92 7.58 27.04
C SER A 152 -14.52 7.27 26.51
N GLU A 153 -14.40 6.63 25.34
CA GLU A 153 -13.12 6.31 24.72
C GLU A 153 -12.51 7.47 23.93
N LEU A 154 -13.26 8.56 23.73
CA LEU A 154 -12.87 9.71 22.91
C LEU A 154 -11.50 10.30 23.29
N PHE A 155 -11.11 10.19 24.56
CA PHE A 155 -9.89 10.78 25.11
C PHE A 155 -8.80 9.75 25.45
N LYS A 156 -9.02 8.48 25.14
CA LYS A 156 -7.99 7.45 25.31
C LYS A 156 -6.89 7.62 24.24
N ASN A 157 -5.69 7.11 24.53
CA ASN A 157 -4.54 7.07 23.62
C ASN A 157 -4.00 8.45 23.16
N VAL A 158 -4.23 9.51 23.95
CA VAL A 158 -3.58 10.83 23.72
C VAL A 158 -2.14 10.82 24.26
N TYR A 159 -1.96 10.29 25.46
CA TYR A 159 -0.66 10.04 26.08
C TYR A 159 -0.56 8.57 26.48
N VAL A 160 0.68 8.07 26.57
CA VAL A 160 0.97 6.68 26.99
C VAL A 160 0.97 6.55 28.50
N ASN A 161 1.44 7.58 29.20
CA ASN A 161 1.58 7.60 30.66
C ASN A 161 0.61 8.58 31.29
N ASP A 162 0.25 8.29 32.54
CA ASP A 162 -0.54 9.18 33.36
C ASP A 162 0.15 10.51 33.61
N CYS A 163 -0.47 11.53 33.04
CA CYS A 163 -0.03 12.90 33.10
C CYS A 163 -1.03 13.77 33.87
N GLY A 164 -2.16 13.22 34.32
CA GLY A 164 -3.19 13.94 35.08
C GLY A 164 -3.73 15.17 34.35
N LEU A 165 -3.67 15.20 33.02
CA LEU A 165 -4.00 16.37 32.22
C LEU A 165 -5.51 16.49 32.00
N GLU A 166 -6.08 17.65 32.28
CA GLU A 166 -7.49 17.91 31.99
C GLU A 166 -7.72 18.07 30.48
N SER A 167 -8.65 17.28 29.93
CA SER A 167 -9.14 17.41 28.57
C SER A 167 -10.46 18.16 28.56
N PHE A 168 -10.60 19.12 27.64
CA PHE A 168 -11.75 20.02 27.58
C PHE A 168 -12.59 19.81 26.31
N GLY A 169 -13.86 20.18 26.39
CA GLY A 169 -14.69 20.35 25.19
C GLY A 169 -14.22 21.53 24.32
N VAL A 170 -14.83 21.66 23.12
CA VAL A 170 -14.48 22.70 22.12
C VAL A 170 -14.54 24.13 22.68
N ASP A 171 -15.44 24.39 23.62
CA ASP A 171 -15.61 25.70 24.26
C ASP A 171 -14.68 25.97 25.45
N ARG A 172 -13.90 24.97 25.87
CA ARG A 172 -13.01 24.99 27.05
C ARG A 172 -13.67 25.35 28.38
N LYS A 173 -15.00 25.24 28.47
CA LYS A 173 -15.74 25.58 29.69
C LYS A 173 -15.92 24.41 30.64
N VAL A 174 -15.84 23.18 30.12
CA VAL A 174 -16.10 21.96 30.88
C VAL A 174 -14.95 20.97 30.68
N VAL A 175 -14.37 20.52 31.80
CA VAL A 175 -13.45 19.37 31.82
C VAL A 175 -14.27 18.13 31.47
N ARG A 176 -13.91 17.47 30.37
CA ARG A 176 -14.58 16.28 29.86
C ARG A 176 -14.01 14.99 30.44
N THR A 177 -12.71 14.99 30.72
CA THR A 177 -12.04 13.92 31.46
C THR A 177 -10.71 14.44 32.00
N VAL A 178 -10.16 13.76 32.99
CA VAL A 178 -8.72 13.80 33.28
C VAL A 178 -8.10 12.67 32.47
N LEU A 179 -7.09 12.99 31.66
CA LEU A 179 -6.34 12.00 30.90
C LEU A 179 -5.57 11.13 31.89
N PRO A 180 -5.68 9.80 31.76
CA PRO A 180 -4.89 8.86 32.54
C PRO A 180 -3.47 8.78 31.99
#